data_AF-A0A6A8APM9-F1
#
_entry.id   AF-A0A6A8APM9-F1
#
_cell.length_a   1.000
_cell.length_b   1.000
_cell.length_c   1.000
_cell.angle_alpha   90.00
_cell.angle_beta   90.00
_cell.angle_gamma   90.00
#
_symmetry.space_group_name_H-M   'P 1'
#
loop_
_entity.id
_entity.type
_entity.pdbx_description
1 polymer ?
#
loop_
_entity_poly.entity_id
_entity_poly.type
_entity_poly.pdbx_seq_one_letter_code
_entity_poly.pdbx_strand_id
1 'polypeptide(L)'
;MNRDPYAIALNNALTEIKKAYPDVKNSFLFTKNGSIITGDQETDTKTMNNILASFQTMKEKAKVIGNLKSLHINGKNGKLTLSNINDMYLVLATSKNMDKTHIYSITHVILPTILKTLETFAHTHLQFPSTKNLVVDTLSGFFAGDSVQIDAEILVDWTKNTDSRARMKAVLTGEQNTQEIIDHVRIETFGGNSTLCKVKEINDQTLKGKNMIRIPEKVCNTLEIKKGDLVKVKPLL
;
A
#
# COMPACT_ATOMS: atom_id res chain seq x y z
N MET A 1 -15.17 5.68 7.94
CA MET A 1 -14.87 5.77 6.50
C MET A 1 -13.38 5.54 6.32
N ASN A 2 -12.99 4.65 5.40
CA ASN A 2 -11.57 4.39 5.10
C ASN A 2 -11.00 5.62 4.37
N ARG A 3 -9.96 6.26 4.92
CA ARG A 3 -9.32 7.45 4.34
C ARG A 3 -8.21 7.11 3.34
N ASP A 4 -7.99 5.82 3.08
CA ASP A 4 -7.02 5.35 2.11
C ASP A 4 -7.45 5.74 0.67
N PRO A 5 -6.66 6.58 -0.04
CA PRO A 5 -6.94 6.97 -1.41
C PRO A 5 -7.10 5.78 -2.36
N TYR A 6 -6.39 4.68 -2.11
CA TYR A 6 -6.50 3.45 -2.89
C TYR A 6 -7.87 2.78 -2.70
N ALA A 7 -8.33 2.67 -1.45
CA ALA A 7 -9.65 2.15 -1.13
C ALA A 7 -10.79 3.04 -1.66
N ILE A 8 -10.60 4.37 -1.66
CA ILE A 8 -11.54 5.34 -2.24
C ILE A 8 -11.62 5.19 -3.76
N ALA A 9 -10.47 5.11 -4.45
CA ALA A 9 -10.44 4.92 -5.90
C ALA A 9 -11.13 3.62 -6.32
N LEU A 10 -10.90 2.53 -5.60
CA LEU A 10 -11.59 1.27 -5.82
C LEU A 10 -13.09 1.34 -5.51
N ASN A 11 -13.49 2.10 -4.47
CA ASN A 11 -14.91 2.32 -4.18
C ASN A 11 -15.62 3.02 -5.34
N ASN A 12 -15.00 4.06 -5.87
CA ASN A 12 -15.50 4.80 -7.02
C ASN A 12 -15.58 3.88 -8.25
N ALA A 13 -14.55 3.07 -8.48
CA ALA A 13 -14.55 2.08 -9.58
C ALA A 13 -15.72 1.09 -9.46
N LEU A 14 -15.98 0.52 -8.28
CA LEU A 14 -17.12 -0.38 -8.06
C LEU A 14 -18.46 0.35 -8.29
N THR A 15 -18.54 1.62 -7.87
CA THR A 15 -19.72 2.47 -8.10
C THR A 15 -19.97 2.70 -9.60
N GLU A 16 -18.94 3.01 -10.38
CA GLU A 16 -19.07 3.20 -11.83
C GLU A 16 -19.35 1.87 -12.56
N ILE A 17 -18.76 0.76 -12.13
CA ILE A 17 -19.10 -0.58 -12.65
C ILE A 17 -20.58 -0.86 -12.44
N LYS A 18 -21.13 -0.57 -11.26
CA LYS A 18 -22.56 -0.77 -11.01
C LYS A 18 -23.46 0.10 -11.91
N LYS A 19 -23.07 1.35 -12.18
CA LYS A 19 -23.80 2.22 -13.12
C LYS A 19 -23.78 1.65 -14.54
N ALA A 20 -22.64 1.14 -14.99
CA ALA A 20 -22.51 0.51 -16.31
C ALA A 20 -23.23 -0.84 -16.41
N TYR A 21 -23.33 -1.57 -15.29
CA TYR A 21 -23.97 -2.89 -15.20
C TYR A 21 -25.02 -2.92 -14.06
N PRO A 22 -26.24 -2.38 -14.29
CA PRO A 22 -27.27 -2.23 -13.24
C PRO A 22 -27.80 -3.54 -12.61
N ASP A 23 -27.49 -4.68 -13.24
CA ASP A 23 -27.74 -6.01 -12.68
C ASP A 23 -26.81 -6.38 -11.52
N VAL A 24 -25.68 -5.67 -11.37
CA VAL A 24 -24.83 -5.76 -10.18
C VAL A 24 -25.58 -5.13 -9.01
N LYS A 25 -25.85 -5.95 -7.98
CA LYS A 25 -26.52 -5.49 -6.76
C LYS A 25 -25.51 -5.08 -5.72
N ASN A 26 -24.55 -5.98 -5.46
CA ASN A 26 -23.55 -5.80 -4.42
C ASN A 26 -22.19 -6.21 -4.95
N SER A 27 -21.16 -5.47 -4.55
CA SER A 27 -19.78 -5.73 -4.88
C SER A 27 -18.85 -5.23 -3.78
N PHE A 28 -17.91 -6.06 -3.35
CA PHE A 28 -16.87 -5.62 -2.43
C PHE A 28 -15.57 -6.39 -2.64
N LEU A 29 -14.47 -5.79 -2.19
CA LEU A 29 -13.12 -6.30 -2.33
C LEU A 29 -12.52 -6.55 -0.95
N PHE A 30 -11.81 -7.67 -0.83
CA PHE A 30 -11.04 -7.98 0.35
C PHE A 30 -9.72 -8.66 0.00
N THR A 31 -8.72 -8.53 0.86
CA THR A 31 -7.38 -9.09 0.67
C THR A 31 -7.38 -10.60 0.83
N LYS A 32 -6.35 -11.30 0.32
CA LYS A 32 -6.14 -12.73 0.61
C LYS A 32 -6.14 -13.05 2.11
N ASN A 33 -5.73 -12.12 2.97
CA ASN A 33 -5.69 -12.30 4.43
C ASN A 33 -7.03 -12.04 5.12
N GLY A 34 -8.05 -11.64 4.35
CA GLY A 34 -9.40 -11.42 4.87
C GLY A 34 -9.62 -10.04 5.47
N SER A 35 -8.95 -9.01 4.98
CA SER A 35 -9.26 -7.63 5.33
C SER A 35 -10.11 -7.00 4.23
N ILE A 36 -11.27 -6.45 4.56
CA ILE A 36 -12.11 -5.71 3.60
C ILE A 36 -11.38 -4.44 3.20
N ILE A 37 -11.22 -4.21 1.89
CA ILE A 37 -10.60 -3.00 1.33
C ILE A 37 -11.67 -1.94 1.14
N THR A 38 -12.74 -2.32 0.43
CA THR A 38 -13.83 -1.43 0.05
C THR A 38 -15.06 -2.25 -0.35
N GLY A 39 -16.24 -1.64 -0.28
CA GLY A 39 -17.51 -2.24 -0.71
C GLY A 39 -18.46 -1.17 -1.22
N ASP A 40 -19.38 -1.56 -2.08
CA ASP A 40 -20.44 -0.66 -2.53
C ASP A 40 -21.30 -0.16 -1.35
N GLN A 41 -22.01 0.94 -1.56
CA GLN A 41 -22.79 1.59 -0.50
C GLN A 41 -24.02 0.79 -0.04
N GLU A 42 -24.47 -0.21 -0.81
CA GLU A 42 -25.65 -1.02 -0.50
C GLU A 42 -25.32 -2.29 0.29
N THR A 43 -24.05 -2.70 0.34
CA THR A 43 -23.64 -3.85 1.16
C THR A 43 -23.32 -3.41 2.58
N ASP A 44 -24.12 -3.86 3.54
CA ASP A 44 -23.85 -3.57 4.95
C ASP A 44 -22.63 -4.35 5.48
N THR A 45 -21.95 -3.77 6.47
CA THR A 45 -20.73 -4.31 7.07
C THR A 45 -20.92 -5.70 7.69
N LYS A 46 -22.11 -5.99 8.24
CA LYS A 46 -22.39 -7.30 8.86
C LYS A 46 -22.46 -8.39 7.78
N THR A 47 -23.10 -8.11 6.66
CA THR A 47 -23.14 -9.02 5.50
C THR A 47 -21.74 -9.29 4.95
N MET A 48 -20.90 -8.25 4.78
CA MET A 48 -19.51 -8.45 4.32
C MET A 48 -18.71 -9.35 5.28
N ASN A 49 -18.81 -9.11 6.59
CA ASN A 49 -18.11 -9.91 7.59
C ASN A 49 -18.59 -11.37 7.64
N ASN A 50 -19.89 -11.62 7.46
CA ASN A 50 -20.44 -12.98 7.41
C ASN A 50 -19.94 -13.77 6.20
N ILE A 51 -19.91 -13.13 5.02
CA ILE A 51 -19.36 -13.72 3.79
C ILE A 51 -17.88 -14.01 3.99
N LEU A 52 -17.14 -13.06 4.57
CA LEU A 52 -15.72 -13.21 4.83
C LEU A 52 -15.41 -14.38 5.78
N ALA A 53 -16.15 -14.54 6.87
CA ALA A 53 -15.98 -15.67 7.80
C ALA A 53 -16.23 -17.02 7.11
N SER A 54 -17.29 -17.10 6.29
CA SER A 54 -17.61 -18.28 5.48
C SER A 54 -16.51 -18.58 4.46
N PHE A 55 -15.98 -17.52 3.84
CA PHE A 55 -14.89 -17.60 2.87
C PHE A 55 -13.59 -18.11 3.49
N GLN A 56 -13.18 -17.64 4.67
CA GLN A 56 -11.94 -18.10 5.30
C GLN A 56 -11.95 -19.61 5.54
N THR A 57 -13.07 -20.13 6.04
CA THR A 57 -13.25 -21.58 6.21
C THR A 57 -13.10 -22.34 4.90
N MET A 58 -13.68 -21.81 3.81
CA MET A 58 -13.61 -22.43 2.49
C MET A 58 -12.21 -22.35 1.88
N LYS A 59 -11.54 -21.20 2.00
CA LYS A 59 -10.18 -20.96 1.51
C LYS A 59 -9.19 -21.95 2.14
N GLU A 60 -9.27 -22.17 3.45
CA GLU A 60 -8.40 -23.13 4.14
C GLU A 60 -8.61 -24.57 3.62
N LYS A 61 -9.87 -24.98 3.42
CA LYS A 61 -10.18 -26.29 2.83
C LYS A 61 -9.71 -26.42 1.39
N ALA A 62 -9.77 -25.35 0.59
CA ALA A 62 -9.37 -25.36 -0.81
C ALA A 62 -7.85 -25.44 -1.02
N LYS A 63 -7.02 -25.24 0.02
CA LYS A 63 -5.54 -25.37 -0.10
C LYS A 63 -5.12 -26.75 -0.61
N VAL A 64 -5.83 -27.80 -0.20
CA VAL A 64 -5.53 -29.20 -0.60
C VAL A 64 -5.75 -29.46 -2.09
N ILE A 65 -6.47 -28.58 -2.80
CA ILE A 65 -6.76 -28.68 -4.23
C ILE A 65 -6.12 -27.54 -5.05
N GLY A 66 -5.08 -26.88 -4.52
CA GLY A 66 -4.35 -25.84 -5.24
C GLY A 66 -4.94 -24.42 -5.08
N ASN A 67 -5.65 -24.19 -3.97
CA ASN A 67 -6.31 -22.93 -3.58
C ASN A 67 -7.55 -22.56 -4.39
N LEU A 68 -8.38 -21.69 -3.82
CA LEU A 68 -9.59 -21.21 -4.47
C LEU A 68 -9.29 -20.09 -5.47
N LYS A 69 -9.55 -20.33 -6.76
CA LYS A 69 -9.45 -19.29 -7.81
C LYS A 69 -10.75 -18.53 -8.00
N SER A 70 -11.86 -19.24 -8.13
CA SER A 70 -13.19 -18.64 -8.25
C SER A 70 -14.26 -19.56 -7.68
N LEU A 71 -15.39 -18.97 -7.32
CA LEU A 71 -16.58 -19.64 -6.83
C LEU A 71 -17.80 -18.97 -7.45
N HIS A 72 -18.71 -19.76 -7.99
CA HIS A 72 -19.96 -19.29 -8.57
C HIS A 72 -21.13 -20.02 -7.90
N ILE A 73 -22.03 -19.26 -7.29
CA ILE A 73 -23.24 -19.77 -6.65
C ILE A 73 -24.44 -19.20 -7.40
N ASN A 74 -25.29 -20.07 -7.92
CA ASN A 74 -26.57 -19.69 -8.53
C ASN A 74 -27.69 -19.92 -7.51
N GLY A 75 -28.25 -18.84 -6.98
CA GLY A 75 -29.40 -18.87 -6.10
C GLY A 75 -30.71 -18.61 -6.84
N LYS A 76 -31.84 -18.78 -6.14
CA LYS A 76 -33.16 -18.48 -6.69
C LYS A 76 -33.31 -17.02 -7.13
N ASN A 77 -32.73 -16.09 -6.35
CA ASN A 77 -32.92 -14.65 -6.49
C ASN A 77 -31.77 -13.94 -7.21
N GLY A 78 -30.69 -14.65 -7.55
CA GLY A 78 -29.49 -14.03 -8.10
C GLY A 78 -28.30 -14.96 -8.15
N LYS A 79 -27.15 -14.40 -8.53
CA LYS A 79 -25.88 -15.12 -8.61
C LYS A 79 -24.88 -14.46 -7.68
N LEU A 80 -24.03 -15.24 -7.04
CA LEU A 80 -22.86 -14.76 -6.32
C LEU A 80 -21.61 -15.28 -7.04
N THR A 81 -20.76 -14.37 -7.46
CA THR A 81 -19.44 -14.69 -7.98
C THR A 81 -18.40 -14.19 -7.00
N LEU A 82 -17.49 -15.07 -6.62
CA LEU A 82 -16.26 -14.71 -5.95
C LEU A 82 -15.11 -15.07 -6.88
N SER A 83 -14.24 -14.11 -7.16
CA SER A 83 -13.11 -14.31 -8.06
C SER A 83 -11.84 -13.76 -7.46
N ASN A 84 -10.78 -14.56 -7.45
CA ASN A 84 -9.44 -14.07 -7.18
C ASN A 84 -9.00 -13.17 -8.35
N ILE A 85 -8.56 -11.97 -8.01
CA ILE A 85 -8.03 -10.99 -8.96
C ILE A 85 -6.77 -10.42 -8.32
N ASN A 86 -5.61 -10.75 -8.90
CA ASN A 86 -4.29 -10.50 -8.29
C ASN A 86 -4.23 -11.04 -6.84
N ASP A 87 -3.86 -10.18 -5.88
CA ASP A 87 -3.77 -10.51 -4.45
C ASP A 87 -5.06 -10.21 -3.66
N MET A 88 -6.18 -10.06 -4.37
CA MET A 88 -7.48 -9.71 -3.80
C MET A 88 -8.56 -10.71 -4.24
N TYR A 89 -9.69 -10.65 -3.56
CA TYR A 89 -10.91 -11.32 -3.97
C TYR A 89 -12.00 -10.29 -4.17
N LEU A 90 -12.63 -10.33 -5.35
CA LEU A 90 -13.87 -9.63 -5.64
C LEU A 90 -15.04 -10.54 -5.29
N VAL A 91 -15.99 -10.01 -4.53
CA VAL A 91 -17.34 -10.57 -4.40
C VAL A 91 -18.27 -9.73 -5.26
N LEU A 92 -19.09 -10.39 -6.07
CA LEU A 92 -20.06 -9.78 -6.95
C LEU A 92 -21.40 -10.52 -6.83
N ALA A 93 -22.41 -9.88 -6.26
CA ALA A 93 -23.78 -10.37 -6.26
C ALA A 93 -24.56 -9.69 -7.38
N THR A 94 -25.23 -10.49 -8.20
CA THR A 94 -25.92 -10.02 -9.41
C THR A 94 -27.34 -10.54 -9.45
N SER A 95 -28.19 -9.89 -10.25
CA SER A 95 -29.48 -10.45 -10.63
C SER A 95 -29.31 -11.79 -11.35
N LYS A 96 -30.40 -12.57 -11.40
CA LYS A 96 -30.42 -13.86 -12.10
C LYS A 96 -30.18 -13.72 -13.61
N ASN A 97 -30.56 -12.57 -14.17
CA ASN A 97 -30.58 -12.34 -15.62
C ASN A 97 -29.26 -11.79 -16.15
N MET A 98 -28.32 -11.42 -15.29
CA MET A 98 -27.03 -10.90 -15.73
C MET A 98 -26.31 -11.90 -16.64
N ASP A 99 -25.91 -11.42 -17.81
CA ASP A 99 -25.12 -12.16 -18.79
C ASP A 99 -23.76 -12.56 -18.20
N LYS A 100 -23.33 -13.80 -18.46
CA LYS A 100 -22.00 -14.28 -18.07
C LYS A 100 -20.90 -13.45 -18.72
N THR A 101 -21.12 -12.91 -19.91
CA THR A 101 -20.21 -12.01 -20.62
C THR A 101 -19.98 -10.73 -19.83
N HIS A 102 -21.00 -10.16 -19.20
CA HIS A 102 -20.84 -8.99 -18.33
C HIS A 102 -20.02 -9.33 -17.08
N ILE A 103 -20.30 -10.48 -16.44
CA ILE A 103 -19.50 -10.94 -15.29
C ILE A 103 -18.05 -11.15 -15.71
N TYR A 104 -17.81 -11.74 -16.88
CA TYR A 104 -16.48 -11.93 -17.44
C TYR A 104 -15.78 -10.59 -17.70
N SER A 105 -16.44 -9.64 -18.36
CA SER A 105 -15.91 -8.30 -18.60
C SER A 105 -15.49 -7.60 -17.30
N ILE A 106 -16.31 -7.68 -16.24
CA ILE A 106 -15.96 -7.08 -14.95
C ILE A 106 -14.75 -7.78 -14.32
N THR A 107 -14.81 -9.11 -14.22
CA THR A 107 -13.85 -9.92 -13.44
C THR A 107 -12.51 -10.14 -14.14
N HIS A 108 -12.47 -10.20 -15.47
CA HIS A 108 -11.28 -10.55 -16.25
C HIS A 108 -10.72 -9.40 -17.07
N VAL A 109 -11.46 -8.31 -17.26
CA VAL A 109 -11.03 -7.17 -18.09
C VAL A 109 -11.01 -5.87 -17.29
N ILE A 110 -12.17 -5.37 -16.86
CA ILE A 110 -12.32 -4.03 -16.30
C ILE A 110 -11.59 -3.92 -14.96
N LEU A 111 -11.96 -4.75 -13.98
CA LEU A 111 -11.37 -4.64 -12.65
C LEU A 111 -9.87 -4.98 -12.63
N PRO A 112 -9.38 -6.05 -13.30
CA PRO A 112 -7.94 -6.29 -13.44
C PRO A 112 -7.20 -5.11 -14.08
N THR A 113 -7.78 -4.45 -15.09
CA THR A 113 -7.16 -3.26 -15.72
C THR A 113 -7.10 -2.08 -14.77
N ILE A 114 -8.19 -1.81 -14.03
CA ILE A 114 -8.21 -0.76 -13.00
C ILE A 114 -7.16 -1.06 -11.93
N LEU A 115 -7.10 -2.30 -11.43
CA LEU A 115 -6.12 -2.70 -10.43
C LEU A 115 -4.69 -2.58 -10.96
N LYS A 116 -4.40 -3.07 -12.17
CA LYS A 116 -3.08 -2.91 -12.79
C LYS A 116 -2.70 -1.44 -12.99
N THR A 117 -3.67 -0.60 -13.33
CA THR A 117 -3.47 0.84 -13.52
C THR A 117 -3.18 1.51 -12.18
N LEU A 118 -3.97 1.21 -11.14
CA LEU A 118 -3.75 1.67 -9.79
C LEU A 118 -2.45 1.13 -9.20
N GLU A 119 -2.06 -0.11 -9.49
CA GLU A 119 -0.77 -0.69 -9.13
C GLU A 119 0.35 0.02 -9.88
N THR A 120 0.20 0.32 -11.17
CA THR A 120 1.21 1.08 -11.93
C THR A 120 1.36 2.47 -11.31
N PHE A 121 0.26 3.19 -11.07
CA PHE A 121 0.32 4.48 -10.42
C PHE A 121 0.75 4.39 -8.96
N ALA A 122 0.42 3.34 -8.21
CA ALA A 122 0.93 3.10 -6.86
C ALA A 122 2.41 2.71 -6.90
N HIS A 123 2.93 2.05 -7.91
CA HIS A 123 4.36 1.80 -8.03
C HIS A 123 5.08 3.06 -8.56
N THR A 124 4.36 3.96 -9.24
CA THR A 124 4.90 5.25 -9.72
C THR A 124 4.72 6.39 -8.68
N HIS A 125 3.77 6.27 -7.73
CA HIS A 125 3.40 7.27 -6.72
C HIS A 125 3.44 6.79 -5.25
N LEU A 126 3.27 5.49 -4.98
CA LEU A 126 3.37 4.84 -3.65
C LEU A 126 4.57 3.88 -3.53
N GLN A 127 5.45 3.77 -4.54
CA GLN A 127 6.85 3.66 -4.18
C GLN A 127 7.11 4.89 -3.32
N PHE A 128 7.41 4.69 -2.04
CA PHE A 128 8.40 5.55 -1.42
C PHE A 128 9.63 5.40 -2.33
N PRO A 129 9.94 6.32 -3.27
CA PRO A 129 10.91 6.09 -4.35
C PRO A 129 12.35 6.21 -3.83
N SER A 130 12.52 5.89 -2.57
CA SER A 130 13.47 6.56 -1.72
C SER A 130 13.88 5.67 -0.55
N THR A 131 13.40 4.42 -0.51
CA THR A 131 14.08 3.41 0.31
C THR A 131 15.50 3.27 -0.20
N LYS A 132 16.46 3.86 0.51
CA LYS A 132 17.89 3.72 0.20
C LYS A 132 18.48 2.69 1.15
N ASN A 133 19.24 1.76 0.60
CA ASN A 133 20.09 0.90 1.41
C ASN A 133 21.36 1.67 1.72
N LEU A 134 21.58 1.99 2.99
CA LEU A 134 22.72 2.78 3.43
C LEU A 134 23.60 1.96 4.37
N VAL A 135 24.90 2.14 4.25
CA VAL A 135 25.88 1.51 5.16
C VAL A 135 25.89 2.28 6.47
N VAL A 136 25.81 1.56 7.59
CA VAL A 136 25.79 2.14 8.92
C VAL A 136 27.18 2.63 9.30
N ASP A 137 27.28 3.91 9.66
CA ASP A 137 28.37 4.48 10.45
C ASP A 137 27.84 4.86 11.84
N THR A 138 28.71 4.85 12.84
CA THR A 138 28.32 5.10 14.23
C THR A 138 28.60 6.55 14.62
N LEU A 139 27.58 7.24 15.15
CA LEU A 139 27.75 8.52 15.83
C LEU A 139 28.07 8.28 17.30
N SER A 140 29.31 8.60 17.68
CA SER A 140 29.79 8.55 19.05
C SER A 140 30.17 9.96 19.54
N GLY A 141 30.07 10.19 20.85
CA GLY A 141 30.43 11.46 21.49
C GLY A 141 29.26 12.20 22.15
N PHE A 142 29.60 13.24 22.92
CA PHE A 142 28.68 13.94 23.85
C PHE A 142 27.51 14.66 23.15
N PHE A 143 27.63 14.96 21.84
CA PHE A 143 26.63 15.68 21.05
C PHE A 143 25.86 14.79 20.05
N ALA A 144 26.00 13.46 20.14
CA ALA A 144 25.39 12.54 19.17
C ALA A 144 23.84 12.66 19.12
N GLY A 145 23.20 13.04 20.24
CA GLY A 145 21.74 13.18 20.33
C GLY A 145 21.00 11.91 19.90
N ASP A 146 19.72 12.05 19.55
CA ASP A 146 18.86 10.96 19.07
C ASP A 146 18.58 11.04 17.56
N SER A 147 19.26 11.96 16.86
CA SER A 147 19.09 12.20 15.43
C SER A 147 20.10 11.42 14.60
N VAL A 148 19.66 10.92 13.46
CA VAL A 148 20.51 10.27 12.46
C VAL A 148 20.96 11.28 11.41
N GLN A 149 22.12 11.05 10.81
CA GLN A 149 22.67 11.94 9.78
C GLN A 149 22.69 11.25 8.41
N ILE A 150 22.15 11.94 7.40
CA ILE A 150 22.08 11.48 6.00
C ILE A 150 22.66 12.56 5.08
N ASP A 151 23.22 12.14 3.96
CA ASP A 151 23.74 13.04 2.94
C ASP A 151 22.69 14.01 2.39
N ALA A 152 23.09 15.26 2.21
CA ALA A 152 22.24 16.32 1.66
C ALA A 152 21.66 15.93 0.30
N GLU A 153 22.44 15.26 -0.54
CA GLU A 153 22.02 14.81 -1.87
C GLU A 153 20.85 13.83 -1.79
N ILE A 154 20.87 12.91 -0.82
CA ILE A 154 19.78 11.95 -0.58
C ILE A 154 18.54 12.68 -0.07
N LEU A 155 18.71 13.62 0.87
CA LEU A 155 17.60 14.44 1.38
C LEU A 155 16.97 15.30 0.27
N VAL A 156 17.78 15.91 -0.58
CA VAL A 156 17.34 16.72 -1.73
C VAL A 156 16.66 15.86 -2.79
N ASP A 157 17.20 14.68 -3.11
CA ASP A 157 16.56 13.70 -4.00
C ASP A 157 15.16 13.33 -3.49
N TRP A 158 15.03 13.06 -2.19
CA TRP A 158 13.74 12.75 -1.60
C TRP A 158 12.77 13.95 -1.65
N THR A 159 13.22 15.15 -1.31
CA THR A 159 12.39 16.36 -1.37
C THR A 159 11.92 16.69 -2.80
N LYS A 160 12.78 16.56 -3.82
CA LYS A 160 12.41 16.80 -5.23
C LYS A 160 11.32 15.84 -5.73
N ASN A 161 11.39 14.58 -5.31
CA ASN A 161 10.37 13.59 -5.61
C ASN A 161 9.05 13.93 -4.89
N THR A 162 9.11 14.45 -3.67
CA THR A 162 7.94 14.95 -2.93
C THR A 162 7.30 16.16 -3.61
N ASP A 163 8.07 17.14 -4.08
CA ASP A 163 7.53 18.34 -4.76
C ASP A 163 6.75 18.00 -6.03
N SER A 164 7.16 16.95 -6.73
CA SER A 164 6.47 16.46 -7.93
C SER A 164 5.12 15.82 -7.56
N ARG A 165 5.05 15.13 -6.42
CA ARG A 165 3.82 14.57 -5.85
C ARG A 165 2.90 15.65 -5.29
N ALA A 166 3.44 16.64 -4.59
CA ALA A 166 2.71 17.76 -4.02
C ALA A 166 2.09 18.65 -5.11
N ARG A 167 2.84 18.91 -6.20
CA ARG A 167 2.31 19.57 -7.42
C ARG A 167 1.14 18.82 -8.05
N MET A 168 1.18 17.49 -8.12
CA MET A 168 0.07 16.73 -8.67
C MET A 168 -1.12 16.62 -7.71
N LYS A 169 -0.87 16.56 -6.39
CA LYS A 169 -1.91 16.67 -5.36
C LYS A 169 -2.61 18.03 -5.45
N ALA A 170 -1.87 19.13 -5.57
CA ALA A 170 -2.40 20.47 -5.76
C ALA A 170 -3.28 20.61 -7.03
N VAL A 171 -2.89 19.96 -8.14
CA VAL A 171 -3.71 19.92 -9.37
C VAL A 171 -5.02 19.14 -9.15
N LEU A 172 -5.02 18.12 -8.30
CA LEU A 172 -6.18 17.27 -8.04
C LEU A 172 -7.08 17.78 -6.90
N THR A 173 -6.54 18.53 -5.94
CA THR A 173 -7.25 18.93 -4.70
C THR A 173 -7.33 20.45 -4.48
N GLY A 174 -6.65 21.27 -5.28
CA GLY A 174 -6.66 22.73 -5.16
C GLY A 174 -5.88 23.30 -3.98
N GLU A 175 -5.13 22.48 -3.23
CA GLU A 175 -4.32 22.92 -2.08
C GLU A 175 -2.99 23.54 -2.54
N GLN A 176 -2.64 24.71 -1.98
CA GLN A 176 -1.37 25.40 -2.25
C GLN A 176 -0.20 24.75 -1.48
N ASN A 177 0.92 24.53 -2.17
CA ASN A 177 2.11 23.84 -1.68
C ASN A 177 2.83 24.57 -0.54
N THR A 178 3.09 23.89 0.58
CA THR A 178 4.27 24.13 1.43
C THR A 178 5.32 23.08 1.11
N GLN A 179 6.56 23.51 0.88
CA GLN A 179 7.71 22.61 0.68
C GLN A 179 7.88 21.71 1.92
N GLU A 180 7.54 20.43 1.80
CA GLU A 180 7.66 19.46 2.90
C GLU A 180 9.15 19.07 3.08
N ILE A 181 9.76 19.58 4.15
CA ILE A 181 11.11 19.18 4.57
C ILE A 181 10.99 17.85 5.33
N ILE A 182 11.79 16.86 4.94
CA ILE A 182 11.81 15.55 5.60
C ILE A 182 12.44 15.71 6.98
N ASP A 183 11.63 15.60 8.04
CA ASP A 183 12.09 15.72 9.43
C ASP A 183 12.41 14.35 10.06
N HIS A 184 11.76 13.28 9.58
CA HIS A 184 11.90 11.94 10.15
C HIS A 184 12.16 10.87 9.09
N VAL A 185 12.92 9.85 9.48
CA VAL A 185 13.18 8.65 8.68
C VAL A 185 12.90 7.40 9.50
N ARG A 186 12.31 6.40 8.86
CA ARG A 186 12.24 5.04 9.39
C ARG A 186 13.48 4.27 8.96
N ILE A 187 14.17 3.69 9.93
CA ILE A 187 15.29 2.79 9.70
C ILE A 187 14.80 1.37 9.97
N GLU A 188 15.04 0.46 9.05
CA GLU A 188 14.61 -0.93 9.11
C GLU A 188 15.79 -1.85 8.80
N THR A 189 16.02 -2.84 9.66
CA THR A 189 17.01 -3.89 9.45
C THR A 189 16.44 -4.98 8.55
N PHE A 190 17.31 -5.77 7.90
CA PHE A 190 16.85 -6.91 7.11
C PHE A 190 16.25 -8.04 7.96
N GLY A 191 16.52 -8.04 9.28
CA GLY A 191 15.89 -8.91 10.26
C GLY A 191 14.49 -8.47 10.70
N GLY A 192 14.01 -7.31 10.25
CA GLY A 192 12.65 -6.81 10.52
C GLY A 192 12.53 -5.83 11.70
N ASN A 193 13.62 -5.55 12.43
CA ASN A 193 13.62 -4.52 13.47
C ASN A 193 13.52 -3.14 12.81
N SER A 194 12.70 -2.24 13.34
CA SER A 194 12.61 -0.87 12.80
C SER A 194 12.39 0.18 13.87
N THR A 195 12.85 1.39 13.60
CA THR A 195 12.69 2.55 14.48
C THR A 195 12.51 3.83 13.68
N LEU A 196 11.93 4.84 14.30
CA LEU A 196 11.73 6.16 13.73
C LEU A 196 12.77 7.12 14.33
N CYS A 197 13.50 7.82 13.47
CA CYS A 197 14.55 8.74 13.88
C CYS A 197 14.35 10.11 13.24
N LYS A 198 14.65 11.16 13.99
CA LYS A 198 14.78 12.51 13.44
C LYS A 198 16.02 12.58 12.55
N VAL A 199 15.93 13.22 11.38
CA VAL A 199 17.04 13.29 10.42
C VAL A 199 17.73 14.66 10.45
N LYS A 200 19.04 14.65 10.24
CA LYS A 200 19.88 15.83 10.01
C LYS A 200 20.81 15.59 8.82
N GLU A 201 21.33 16.67 8.26
CA GLU A 201 22.37 16.58 7.23
C GLU A 201 23.71 16.16 7.83
N ILE A 202 24.50 15.37 7.10
CA ILE A 202 25.92 15.16 7.37
C ILE A 202 26.67 16.47 7.08
N ASN A 203 27.24 17.09 8.12
CA ASN A 203 28.05 18.32 7.96
C ASN A 203 29.50 18.05 7.53
N ASP A 204 30.01 16.83 7.75
CA ASP A 204 31.39 16.47 7.47
C ASP A 204 31.60 16.17 5.98
N GLN A 205 32.37 17.01 5.30
CA GLN A 205 32.67 16.89 3.86
C GLN A 205 33.38 15.58 3.50
N THR A 206 34.12 14.96 4.42
CA THR A 206 34.83 13.69 4.17
C THR A 206 33.90 12.47 4.17
N LEU A 207 32.69 12.63 4.73
CA LEU A 207 31.70 11.57 4.85
C LEU A 207 30.60 11.67 3.77
N LYS A 208 30.49 12.83 3.09
CA LYS A 208 29.53 13.06 2.02
C LYS A 208 29.75 12.13 0.82
N GLY A 209 28.66 11.63 0.22
CA GLY A 209 28.66 10.88 -1.04
C GLY A 209 29.04 9.40 -0.89
N LYS A 210 29.15 8.89 0.34
CA LYS A 210 29.59 7.51 0.63
C LYS A 210 28.42 6.52 0.77
N ASN A 211 27.20 6.92 0.44
CA ASN A 211 25.98 6.11 0.60
C ASN A 211 25.87 5.51 2.01
N MET A 212 26.17 6.33 3.02
CA MET A 212 26.14 5.94 4.42
C MET A 212 25.07 6.69 5.20
N ILE A 213 24.68 6.12 6.34
CA ILE A 213 23.88 6.77 7.36
C ILE A 213 24.63 6.72 8.67
N ARG A 214 24.74 7.86 9.36
CA ARG A 214 25.35 7.89 10.68
C ARG A 214 24.27 7.76 11.75
N ILE A 215 24.36 6.71 12.56
CA ILE A 215 23.34 6.33 13.54
C ILE A 215 23.96 6.42 14.96
N PRO A 216 23.29 7.07 15.93
CA PRO A 216 23.74 7.08 17.32
C PRO A 216 23.87 5.66 17.88
N GLU A 217 24.93 5.39 18.66
CA GLU A 217 25.19 4.06 19.23
C GLU A 217 23.98 3.47 19.97
N LYS A 218 23.22 4.31 20.68
CA LYS A 218 21.97 3.90 21.35
C LYS A 218 20.96 3.30 20.38
N VAL A 219 20.78 3.92 19.22
CA VAL A 219 19.86 3.47 18.18
C VAL A 219 20.41 2.21 17.50
N CYS A 220 21.73 2.11 17.28
CA CYS A 220 22.36 0.89 16.79
C CYS A 220 22.11 -0.29 17.73
N ASN A 221 22.24 -0.09 19.05
CA ASN A 221 21.99 -1.12 20.06
C ASN A 221 20.52 -1.56 20.05
N THR A 222 19.57 -0.63 19.95
CA THR A 222 18.13 -0.94 19.87
C THR A 222 17.77 -1.74 18.60
N LEU A 223 18.45 -1.46 17.48
CA LEU A 223 18.21 -2.15 16.22
C LEU A 223 19.04 -3.44 16.07
N GLU A 224 19.96 -3.72 17.01
CA GLU A 224 20.92 -4.83 16.97
C GLU A 224 21.84 -4.78 15.72
N ILE A 225 22.27 -3.58 15.33
CA ILE A 225 23.15 -3.35 14.17
C ILE A 225 24.50 -2.76 14.59
N LYS A 226 25.51 -2.93 13.73
CA LYS A 226 26.88 -2.44 13.93
C LYS A 226 27.34 -1.60 12.74
N LYS A 227 28.43 -0.87 12.94
CA LYS A 227 29.12 -0.16 11.86
C LYS A 227 29.48 -1.14 10.73
N GLY A 228 29.14 -0.78 9.50
CA GLY A 228 29.33 -1.60 8.31
C GLY A 228 28.09 -2.39 7.88
N ASP A 229 27.08 -2.53 8.75
CA ASP A 229 25.83 -3.20 8.38
C ASP A 229 25.03 -2.38 7.37
N LEU A 230 24.17 -3.07 6.61
CA LEU A 230 23.24 -2.42 5.68
C LEU A 230 21.86 -2.29 6.32
N VAL A 231 21.29 -1.10 6.21
CA VAL A 231 19.91 -0.82 6.66
C VAL A 231 19.09 -0.20 5.53
N LYS A 232 17.78 -0.47 5.56
CA LYS A 232 16.80 0.18 4.69
C LYS A 232 16.34 1.47 5.36
N VAL A 233 16.51 2.60 4.69
CA VAL A 233 16.10 3.91 5.23
C VAL A 233 15.01 4.49 4.36
N LYS A 234 13.89 4.84 4.99
CA LYS A 234 12.67 5.34 4.34
C LYS A 234 12.31 6.71 4.92
N PRO A 235 12.09 7.76 4.13
CA PRO A 235 11.58 9.01 4.68
C PRO A 235 10.15 8.82 5.15
N LEU A 236 9.83 9.50 6.24
CA LEU A 236 8.45 9.70 6.65
C LEU A 236 7.98 11.02 6.04
N LEU A 237 6.93 10.95 5.24
CA LEU A 237 6.19 12.09 4.69
C LEU A 237 4.89 12.23 5.47
#